data_AF-A0A931PNL6-F1
#
_entry.id   AF-A0A931PNL6-F1
#
_cell.length_a   1.000
_cell.length_b   1.000
_cell.length_c   1.000
_cell.angle_alpha   90.00
_cell.angle_beta   90.00
_cell.angle_gamma   90.00
#
_symmetry.space_group_name_H-M   'P 1'
#
loop_
_entity.id
_entity.type
_entity.pdbx_description
1 polymer ?
#
loop_
_entity_poly.entity_id
_entity_poly.type
_entity_poly.pdbx_seq_one_letter_code
_entity_poly.pdbx_strand_id
1 'polypeptide(L)'
;MLSGPAVVAAEDIDAFGELSARVYERGADGAIRGRRLPDSVATATPAAGIPLHDVAEPELKASLAAAAAARAAALQDLPRAPAASPLVPEDLSRRPRVMHMAVINYTDATLVEYVARVGQLEGFSVVARVAPSSSWLDNLAHIPGLRTVRVAGVEYIWSEDILEIGLDGSFRMTARYGDRGLLRRAQFVDRIRRYGPKITTAELDAIRRMPDREGEPPGDLPVELLRNFPETMFMIQGLVETDRGQEAAAAVAAARRADMREATTYLEGGNVLVGRLPGGEPYALVGRDSAAVSRALLERHAGRALDEADVVAAMARDLGVAPNRLYLVEQPGVFHLDMALTLLRPGTVVMNDAFEAFKLQSHWLREDYEAWRPRRETFASGAAYAKEYAAWREAGDDLDRTIGRLWKYAERFARGEARALADLEAAGLRVLRLPGRFLHTARPWDRDVMNFLNGEAGTSARGGTFFMTQGGDPRAERLIARLLLAPETGLDRVYFAPRLASRDTLWEKGAVGCRVKVEGDVVSNPTR
;
A
#
# COMPACT_ATOMS: atom_id res chain seq x y z
N MET A 1 24.25 -1.93 16.29
CA MET A 1 25.49 -1.49 15.59
C MET A 1 25.08 -0.45 14.55
N LEU A 2 25.16 0.85 14.86
CA LEU A 2 24.73 1.94 13.95
C LEU A 2 25.85 2.98 13.76
N SER A 3 27.07 2.54 13.43
CA SER A 3 28.14 3.43 12.97
C SER A 3 28.04 3.60 11.44
N GLY A 4 27.04 4.34 10.97
CA GLY A 4 26.90 4.75 9.57
C GLY A 4 27.26 6.23 9.39
N PRO A 5 27.37 6.74 8.13
CA PRO A 5 27.68 8.14 7.86
C PRO A 5 26.69 9.07 8.59
N ALA A 6 27.23 10.14 9.18
CA ALA A 6 26.44 11.12 9.91
C ALA A 6 25.45 11.81 8.97
N VAL A 7 24.17 11.85 9.36
CA VAL A 7 23.19 12.72 8.70
C VAL A 7 23.53 14.14 9.14
N VAL A 8 23.98 14.97 8.21
CA VAL A 8 24.30 16.38 8.49
C VAL A 8 22.98 17.10 8.81
N ALA A 9 23.01 17.94 9.86
CA ALA A 9 21.83 18.61 10.41
C ALA A 9 20.97 19.25 9.32
N ALA A 10 19.67 18.92 9.33
CA ALA A 10 18.68 19.67 8.56
C ALA A 10 18.63 21.09 9.14
N GLU A 11 18.71 22.12 8.28
CA GLU A 11 18.45 23.51 8.66
C GLU A 11 17.11 23.60 9.42
N ASP A 12 16.98 24.48 10.42
CA ASP A 12 15.78 24.63 11.27
C ASP A 12 14.49 24.72 10.43
N ILE A 13 13.80 23.57 10.26
CA ILE A 13 12.52 23.45 9.55
C ILE A 13 11.41 23.47 10.60
N ASP A 14 11.01 24.65 11.07
CA ASP A 14 9.89 24.76 12.02
C ASP A 14 8.83 25.82 11.64
N ALA A 15 7.63 25.60 12.19
CA ALA A 15 6.34 26.27 12.02
C ALA A 15 5.47 25.92 10.79
N PHE A 16 6.02 25.75 9.58
CA PHE A 16 5.23 25.40 8.36
C PHE A 16 5.45 23.95 7.87
N GLY A 17 6.14 23.13 8.67
CA GLY A 17 6.66 21.82 8.27
C GLY A 17 5.63 20.72 8.00
N GLU A 18 4.37 20.88 8.40
CA GLU A 18 3.33 19.85 8.20
C GLU A 18 2.79 19.79 6.77
N LEU A 19 2.79 20.92 6.06
CA LEU A 19 2.21 21.06 4.72
C LEU A 19 3.22 20.83 3.59
N SER A 20 4.50 20.75 3.92
CA SER A 20 5.58 20.68 2.94
C SER A 20 6.08 19.26 2.77
N ALA A 21 6.14 18.79 1.52
CA ALA A 21 6.85 17.58 1.17
C ALA A 21 8.37 17.76 1.33
N ARG A 22 9.09 16.65 1.50
CA ARG A 22 10.55 16.65 1.71
C ARG A 22 11.23 15.64 0.80
N VAL A 23 12.48 15.92 0.48
CA VAL A 23 13.37 15.02 -0.26
C VAL A 23 14.67 14.84 0.51
N TYR A 24 15.12 13.60 0.56
CA TYR A 24 16.46 13.25 1.01
C TYR A 24 17.22 12.63 -0.15
N GLU A 25 18.46 13.06 -0.34
CA GLU A 25 19.32 12.60 -1.44
C GLU A 25 20.72 12.25 -0.93
N ARG A 26 21.32 11.24 -1.56
CA ARG A 26 22.71 10.87 -1.32
C ARG A 26 23.62 11.75 -2.20
N GLY A 27 24.44 12.58 -1.57
CA GLY A 27 25.45 13.38 -2.27
C GLY A 27 26.62 12.53 -2.78
N ALA A 28 27.43 13.11 -3.66
CA ALA A 28 28.65 12.48 -4.18
C ALA A 28 29.67 12.12 -3.09
N ASP A 29 29.64 12.80 -1.95
CA ASP A 29 30.43 12.51 -0.75
C ASP A 29 29.83 11.41 0.14
N GLY A 30 28.72 10.81 -0.29
CA GLY A 30 27.98 9.80 0.47
C GLY A 30 27.14 10.36 1.62
N ALA A 31 27.19 11.67 1.89
CA ALA A 31 26.38 12.30 2.91
C ALA A 31 24.92 12.43 2.45
N ILE A 32 24.00 12.15 3.36
CA ILE A 32 22.56 12.25 3.11
C ILE A 32 22.11 13.64 3.52
N ARG A 33 21.48 14.37 2.59
CA ARG A 33 21.00 15.74 2.80
C ARG A 33 19.48 15.77 2.62
N GLY A 34 18.79 16.34 3.61
CA GLY A 34 17.35 16.55 3.56
C GLY A 34 17.03 18.02 3.24
N ARG A 35 16.03 18.25 2.39
CA ARG A 35 15.51 19.59 2.10
C ARG A 35 14.01 19.56 1.84
N ARG A 36 13.36 20.72 1.90
CA ARG A 36 11.98 20.88 1.42
C ARG A 36 11.91 20.60 -0.08
N LEU A 37 10.88 19.88 -0.51
CA LEU A 37 10.58 19.73 -1.93
C LEU A 37 10.13 21.10 -2.47
N PRO A 38 10.82 21.67 -3.46
CA PRO A 38 10.52 23.02 -3.95
C PRO A 38 9.11 23.11 -4.53
N ASP A 39 8.47 24.27 -4.39
CA ASP A 39 7.11 24.50 -4.88
C ASP A 39 7.04 24.56 -6.42
N SER A 40 8.17 24.82 -7.09
CA SER A 40 8.31 24.68 -8.54
C SER A 40 9.70 24.20 -8.91
N VAL A 41 9.78 23.29 -9.89
CA VAL A 41 11.06 22.83 -10.45
C VAL A 41 11.13 23.34 -11.89
N ALA A 42 11.97 24.34 -12.13
CA ALA A 42 12.10 24.98 -13.43
C ALA A 42 12.72 24.10 -14.53
N THR A 43 13.06 22.82 -14.27
CA THR A 43 14.13 22.13 -15.01
C THR A 43 13.76 20.82 -15.70
N ALA A 44 12.51 20.34 -15.66
CA ALA A 44 12.12 19.23 -16.54
C ALA A 44 10.77 19.48 -17.22
N THR A 45 10.78 19.38 -18.54
CA THR A 45 9.56 19.17 -19.32
C THR A 45 9.03 17.77 -18.97
N PRO A 46 7.81 17.64 -18.42
CA PRO A 46 7.22 16.33 -18.17
C PRO A 46 7.18 15.51 -19.46
N ALA A 47 7.22 14.18 -19.35
CA ALA A 47 6.98 13.30 -20.48
C ALA A 47 5.67 13.71 -21.18
N ALA A 48 5.64 13.69 -22.52
CA ALA A 48 4.49 14.09 -23.29
C ALA A 48 3.22 13.44 -22.73
N GLY A 49 2.28 14.29 -22.30
CA GLY A 49 1.07 13.83 -21.63
C GLY A 49 0.33 12.83 -22.50
N ILE A 50 -0.08 11.74 -21.88
CA ILE A 50 -0.85 10.70 -22.54
C ILE A 50 -2.25 11.23 -22.90
N PRO A 51 -2.79 10.99 -24.12
CA PRO A 51 -4.12 11.46 -24.50
C PRO A 51 -5.21 10.85 -23.60
N LEU A 52 -6.12 11.71 -23.17
CA LEU A 52 -7.26 11.39 -22.31
C LEU A 52 -8.50 12.10 -22.83
N HIS A 53 -9.67 11.48 -22.66
CA HIS A 53 -10.96 12.12 -22.85
C HIS A 53 -11.88 11.88 -21.64
N ASP A 54 -12.84 12.79 -21.45
CA ASP A 54 -13.86 12.64 -20.40
C ASP A 54 -14.82 11.49 -20.75
N VAL A 55 -15.13 10.65 -19.78
CA VAL A 55 -15.90 9.41 -20.03
C VAL A 55 -17.38 9.61 -19.70
N ALA A 56 -18.23 9.39 -20.69
CA ALA A 56 -19.67 9.41 -20.50
C ALA A 56 -20.18 8.08 -19.89
N GLU A 57 -21.29 8.14 -19.15
CA GLU A 57 -21.87 6.95 -18.51
C GLU A 57 -22.16 5.78 -19.48
N PRO A 58 -22.66 5.98 -20.71
CA PRO A 58 -22.87 4.87 -21.65
C PRO A 58 -21.57 4.18 -22.07
N GLU A 59 -20.49 4.93 -22.25
CA GLU A 59 -19.17 4.39 -22.60
C GLU A 59 -18.61 3.53 -21.45
N LEU A 60 -18.72 4.02 -20.21
CA LEU A 60 -18.35 3.28 -19.01
C LEU A 60 -19.14 1.96 -18.90
N LYS A 61 -20.46 2.01 -19.07
CA LYS A 61 -21.32 0.81 -19.05
C LYS A 61 -20.91 -0.19 -20.13
N ALA A 62 -20.60 0.28 -21.33
CA ALA A 62 -20.12 -0.59 -22.42
C ALA A 62 -18.78 -1.26 -22.07
N SER A 63 -17.83 -0.50 -21.52
CA SER A 63 -16.53 -1.04 -21.08
C SER A 63 -16.70 -2.11 -20.00
N LEU A 64 -17.54 -1.87 -18.99
CA LEU A 64 -17.83 -2.82 -17.91
C LEU A 64 -18.52 -4.09 -18.41
N ALA A 65 -19.45 -3.96 -19.37
CA ALA A 65 -20.14 -5.09 -19.97
C ALA A 65 -19.20 -5.94 -20.81
N ALA A 66 -18.33 -5.32 -21.60
CA ALA A 66 -17.31 -6.01 -22.41
C ALA A 66 -16.34 -6.79 -21.52
N ALA A 67 -15.84 -6.18 -20.44
CA ALA A 67 -14.93 -6.83 -19.50
C ALA A 67 -15.61 -8.02 -18.77
N ALA A 68 -16.86 -7.87 -18.35
CA ALA A 68 -17.65 -8.96 -17.76
C ALA A 68 -17.85 -10.13 -18.73
N ALA A 69 -18.21 -9.83 -19.98
CA ALA A 69 -18.43 -10.86 -21.01
C ALA A 69 -17.14 -11.63 -21.31
N ALA A 70 -16.01 -10.92 -21.43
CA ALA A 70 -14.70 -11.54 -21.64
C ALA A 70 -14.30 -12.46 -20.46
N ARG A 71 -14.54 -12.01 -19.22
CA ARG A 71 -14.31 -12.84 -18.03
C ARG A 71 -15.21 -14.06 -17.99
N ALA A 72 -16.51 -13.91 -18.27
CA ALA A 72 -17.45 -15.02 -18.30
C ALA A 72 -17.02 -16.09 -19.31
N ALA A 73 -16.55 -15.67 -20.50
CA ALA A 73 -15.99 -16.58 -21.49
C ALA A 73 -14.70 -17.26 -21.00
N ALA A 74 -13.80 -16.50 -20.35
CA ALA A 74 -12.57 -17.06 -19.78
C ALA A 74 -12.83 -18.12 -18.70
N LEU A 75 -13.86 -17.93 -17.87
CA LEU A 75 -14.21 -18.87 -16.82
C LEU A 75 -14.79 -20.21 -17.33
N GLN A 76 -15.35 -20.24 -18.55
CA GLN A 76 -15.87 -21.47 -19.18
C GLN A 76 -14.77 -22.48 -19.55
N ASP A 77 -13.60 -22.01 -19.96
CA ASP A 77 -12.42 -22.83 -20.27
C ASP A 77 -11.16 -22.15 -19.73
N LEU A 78 -11.09 -22.07 -18.39
CA LEU A 78 -10.00 -21.39 -17.68
C LEU A 78 -8.60 -21.85 -18.13
N PRO A 79 -8.32 -23.16 -18.35
CA PRO A 79 -7.03 -23.61 -18.87
C PRO A 79 -6.63 -22.95 -20.21
N ARG A 80 -7.59 -22.71 -21.10
CA ARG A 80 -7.37 -22.10 -22.43
C ARG A 80 -7.58 -20.59 -22.48
N ALA A 81 -8.04 -19.97 -21.39
CA ALA A 81 -8.20 -18.53 -21.33
C ALA A 81 -6.86 -17.83 -21.65
N PRO A 82 -6.89 -16.71 -22.40
CA PRO A 82 -5.67 -15.98 -22.74
C PRO A 82 -4.99 -15.45 -21.47
N ALA A 83 -3.66 -15.56 -21.43
CA ALA A 83 -2.86 -14.87 -20.43
C ALA A 83 -2.98 -13.35 -20.59
N ALA A 84 -2.97 -12.64 -19.47
CA ALA A 84 -2.87 -11.19 -19.49
C ALA A 84 -1.44 -10.77 -19.88
N SER A 85 -1.32 -9.51 -20.31
CA SER A 85 -0.02 -8.84 -20.41
C SER A 85 0.67 -8.82 -19.04
N PRO A 86 2.00 -9.01 -18.97
CA PRO A 86 2.74 -8.82 -17.72
C PRO A 86 2.49 -7.40 -17.19
N LEU A 87 2.30 -7.30 -15.88
CA LEU A 87 2.06 -6.01 -15.23
C LEU A 87 3.33 -5.15 -15.18
N VAL A 88 3.15 -3.84 -15.07
CA VAL A 88 4.23 -2.91 -14.76
C VAL A 88 4.78 -3.25 -13.36
N PRO A 89 6.08 -3.54 -13.19
CA PRO A 89 6.64 -3.91 -11.88
C PRO A 89 6.58 -2.74 -10.89
N GLU A 90 6.56 -3.03 -9.59
CA GLU A 90 6.51 -2.03 -8.50
C GLU A 90 7.88 -1.76 -7.88
N ASP A 91 8.94 -2.35 -8.44
CA ASP A 91 10.32 -2.14 -8.02
C ASP A 91 11.06 -1.11 -8.90
N LEU A 92 12.34 -0.88 -8.59
CA LEU A 92 13.22 0.03 -9.32
C LEU A 92 13.42 -0.34 -10.80
N SER A 93 13.02 -1.53 -11.26
CA SER A 93 13.02 -1.85 -12.70
C SER A 93 11.92 -1.13 -13.48
N ARG A 94 11.01 -0.40 -12.81
CA ARG A 94 10.00 0.44 -13.47
C ARG A 94 10.53 1.83 -13.80
N ARG A 95 10.26 2.31 -15.01
CA ARG A 95 10.31 3.73 -15.37
C ARG A 95 8.88 4.27 -15.49
N PRO A 96 8.39 5.03 -14.50
CA PRO A 96 7.07 5.63 -14.58
C PRO A 96 7.01 6.64 -15.73
N ARG A 97 5.87 6.65 -16.42
CA ARG A 97 5.51 7.66 -17.41
C ARG A 97 4.33 8.48 -16.96
N VAL A 98 3.31 7.80 -16.43
CA VAL A 98 2.10 8.41 -15.89
C VAL A 98 1.68 7.72 -14.61
N MET A 99 1.29 8.51 -13.61
CA MET A 99 0.68 8.03 -12.38
C MET A 99 -0.78 8.47 -12.30
N HIS A 100 -1.68 7.52 -12.05
CA HIS A 100 -3.12 7.74 -11.91
C HIS A 100 -3.51 7.83 -10.45
N MET A 101 -4.26 8.86 -10.08
CA MET A 101 -4.73 9.09 -8.72
C MET A 101 -6.16 9.65 -8.74
N ALA A 102 -6.97 9.33 -7.74
CA ALA A 102 -8.29 9.96 -7.55
C ALA A 102 -8.19 11.17 -6.62
N VAL A 103 -9.08 12.15 -6.82
CA VAL A 103 -9.21 13.35 -5.98
C VAL A 103 -10.67 13.58 -5.62
N ILE A 104 -11.00 13.39 -4.34
CA ILE A 104 -12.31 13.68 -3.77
C ILE A 104 -12.26 14.79 -2.72
N ASN A 105 -11.13 14.91 -2.01
CA ASN A 105 -10.97 15.86 -0.91
C ASN A 105 -9.61 16.59 -0.96
N TYR A 106 -9.37 17.42 0.05
CA TYR A 106 -8.15 18.22 0.17
C TYR A 106 -6.89 17.37 0.35
N THR A 107 -6.98 16.27 1.11
CA THR A 107 -5.88 15.33 1.33
C THR A 107 -5.42 14.73 0.01
N ASP A 108 -6.34 14.30 -0.83
CA ASP A 108 -6.03 13.73 -2.14
C ASP A 108 -5.41 14.75 -3.07
N ALA A 109 -5.97 15.97 -3.11
CA ALA A 109 -5.42 17.06 -3.92
C ALA A 109 -3.97 17.38 -3.52
N THR A 110 -3.70 17.41 -2.20
CA THR A 110 -2.35 17.62 -1.65
C THR A 110 -1.40 16.50 -2.04
N LEU A 111 -1.84 15.23 -2.00
CA LEU A 111 -1.03 14.09 -2.41
C LEU A 111 -0.77 14.07 -3.92
N VAL A 112 -1.77 14.39 -4.74
CA VAL A 112 -1.63 14.52 -6.19
C VAL A 112 -0.64 15.62 -6.57
N GLU A 113 -0.73 16.77 -5.91
CA GLU A 113 0.23 17.85 -6.10
C GLU A 113 1.65 17.42 -5.71
N TYR A 114 1.80 16.73 -4.58
CA TYR A 114 3.08 16.14 -4.16
C TYR A 114 3.65 15.20 -5.23
N VAL A 115 2.85 14.24 -5.72
CA VAL A 115 3.29 13.28 -6.74
C VAL A 115 3.61 13.98 -8.06
N ALA A 116 2.87 15.03 -8.44
CA ALA A 116 3.15 15.82 -9.63
C ALA A 116 4.48 16.58 -9.51
N ARG A 117 4.80 17.14 -8.34
CA ARG A 117 6.09 17.77 -8.06
C ARG A 117 7.25 16.78 -8.13
N VAL A 118 7.06 15.54 -7.63
CA VAL A 118 8.06 14.48 -7.83
C VAL A 118 8.17 14.12 -9.32
N GLY A 119 7.06 14.05 -10.04
CA GLY A 119 7.03 13.82 -11.50
C GLY A 119 7.82 14.85 -12.29
N GLN A 120 7.79 16.13 -11.88
CA GLN A 120 8.65 17.18 -12.46
C GLN A 120 10.15 16.94 -12.22
N LEU A 121 10.55 16.29 -11.12
CA LEU A 121 11.96 15.96 -10.86
C LEU A 121 12.38 14.67 -11.58
N GLU A 122 11.48 13.70 -11.64
CA GLU A 122 11.79 12.34 -12.09
C GLU A 122 11.37 12.04 -13.53
N GLY A 123 10.66 12.96 -14.18
CA GLY A 123 10.33 12.88 -15.60
C GLY A 123 9.08 12.05 -15.90
N PHE A 124 8.06 12.11 -15.05
CA PHE A 124 6.74 11.52 -15.29
C PHE A 124 5.61 12.54 -15.09
N SER A 125 4.43 12.24 -15.62
CA SER A 125 3.22 13.07 -15.44
C SER A 125 2.23 12.41 -14.49
N VAL A 126 1.25 13.17 -14.00
CA VAL A 126 0.16 12.67 -13.14
C VAL A 126 -1.18 12.91 -13.83
N VAL A 127 -2.09 11.96 -13.66
CA VAL A 127 -3.49 12.04 -14.08
C VAL A 127 -4.35 12.00 -12.83
N ALA A 128 -4.98 13.13 -12.51
CA ALA A 128 -5.98 13.26 -11.46
C ALA A 128 -7.38 12.95 -12.01
N ARG A 129 -7.98 11.91 -11.48
CA ARG A 129 -9.36 11.53 -11.71
C ARG A 129 -10.23 12.36 -10.78
N VAL A 130 -11.16 13.12 -11.35
CA VAL A 130 -12.05 14.01 -10.60
C VAL A 130 -13.49 13.75 -11.00
N ALA A 131 -14.40 13.86 -10.04
CA ALA A 131 -15.83 13.77 -10.34
C ALA A 131 -16.23 14.89 -11.33
N PRO A 132 -17.20 14.67 -12.23
CA PRO A 132 -17.54 15.65 -13.27
C PRO A 132 -17.93 17.04 -12.76
N SER A 133 -18.50 17.12 -11.57
CA SER A 133 -18.93 18.37 -10.89
C SER A 133 -17.90 18.90 -9.88
N SER A 134 -16.71 18.31 -9.81
CA SER A 134 -15.71 18.66 -8.79
C SER A 134 -15.07 20.02 -9.05
N SER A 135 -15.01 20.86 -8.02
CA SER A 135 -14.25 22.13 -8.04
C SER A 135 -12.73 21.92 -8.14
N TRP A 136 -12.24 20.68 -7.94
CA TRP A 136 -10.81 20.36 -8.06
C TRP A 136 -10.28 20.49 -9.49
N LEU A 137 -11.15 20.49 -10.51
CA LEU A 137 -10.75 20.70 -11.90
C LEU A 137 -9.94 21.99 -12.07
N ASP A 138 -10.49 23.11 -11.61
CA ASP A 138 -9.86 24.43 -11.76
C ASP A 138 -8.67 24.57 -10.79
N ASN A 139 -8.80 24.05 -9.58
CA ASN A 139 -7.73 24.08 -8.56
C ASN A 139 -6.48 23.31 -8.99
N LEU A 140 -6.61 22.26 -9.79
CA LEU A 140 -5.46 21.42 -10.19
C LEU A 140 -4.91 21.80 -11.57
N ALA A 141 -5.64 22.56 -12.38
CA ALA A 141 -5.28 22.89 -13.77
C ALA A 141 -3.96 23.66 -13.93
N HIS A 142 -3.49 24.34 -12.88
CA HIS A 142 -2.28 25.17 -12.91
C HIS A 142 -1.01 24.41 -12.48
N ILE A 143 -1.12 23.15 -12.03
CA ILE A 143 0.02 22.37 -11.54
C ILE A 143 0.77 21.75 -12.74
N PRO A 144 2.05 22.09 -12.98
CA PRO A 144 2.79 21.55 -14.12
C PRO A 144 2.94 20.02 -14.03
N GLY A 145 2.77 19.33 -15.16
CA GLY A 145 2.86 17.87 -15.23
C GLY A 145 1.63 17.13 -14.67
N LEU A 146 0.62 17.85 -14.20
CA LEU A 146 -0.67 17.29 -13.79
C LEU A 146 -1.72 17.50 -14.87
N ARG A 147 -2.50 16.46 -15.18
CA ARG A 147 -3.70 16.54 -16.02
C ARG A 147 -4.90 16.05 -15.23
N THR A 148 -6.03 16.71 -15.38
CA THR A 148 -7.30 16.25 -14.81
C THR A 148 -8.14 15.54 -15.86
N VAL A 149 -8.88 14.50 -15.46
CA VAL A 149 -9.87 13.83 -16.31
C VAL A 149 -11.17 13.62 -15.53
N ARG A 150 -12.31 13.92 -16.18
CA ARG A 150 -13.62 13.69 -15.56
C ARG A 150 -14.04 12.25 -15.76
N VAL A 151 -14.23 11.54 -14.65
CA VAL A 151 -14.68 10.15 -14.66
C VAL A 151 -15.72 9.92 -13.54
N ALA A 152 -16.60 8.96 -13.73
CA ALA A 152 -17.49 8.48 -12.66
C ALA A 152 -16.73 7.52 -11.72
N GLY A 153 -17.26 7.28 -10.51
CA GLY A 153 -16.69 6.33 -9.55
C GLY A 153 -15.43 6.83 -8.82
N VAL A 154 -15.13 8.12 -8.87
CA VAL A 154 -13.93 8.72 -8.23
C VAL A 154 -13.96 8.63 -6.71
N GLU A 155 -15.12 8.31 -6.12
CA GLU A 155 -15.31 8.08 -4.68
C GLU A 155 -14.34 7.04 -4.12
N TYR A 156 -13.88 6.09 -4.95
CA TYR A 156 -12.90 5.09 -4.55
C TYR A 156 -11.46 5.57 -4.83
N ILE A 157 -10.82 6.05 -3.75
CA ILE A 157 -9.48 6.65 -3.76
C ILE A 157 -8.32 5.65 -3.80
N TRP A 158 -8.57 4.40 -3.41
CA TRP A 158 -7.57 3.34 -3.41
C TRP A 158 -7.41 2.81 -4.83
N SER A 159 -6.71 3.58 -5.66
CA SER A 159 -6.48 3.19 -7.06
C SER A 159 -5.81 1.82 -7.12
N GLU A 160 -5.03 1.46 -6.09
CA GLU A 160 -4.29 0.21 -6.11
C GLU A 160 -5.17 -1.03 -6.03
N ASP A 161 -6.19 -0.95 -5.20
CA ASP A 161 -7.10 -2.03 -4.88
C ASP A 161 -7.92 -2.54 -6.09
N ILE A 162 -8.15 -1.65 -7.05
CA ILE A 162 -9.14 -1.85 -8.13
C ILE A 162 -8.52 -2.04 -9.52
N LEU A 163 -7.25 -1.69 -9.69
CA LEU A 163 -6.66 -1.52 -11.00
C LEU A 163 -5.21 -1.97 -11.04
N GLU A 164 -4.88 -2.78 -12.04
CA GLU A 164 -3.51 -3.00 -12.49
C GLU A 164 -3.33 -2.61 -13.94
N ILE A 165 -2.09 -2.28 -14.30
CA ILE A 165 -1.74 -1.82 -15.64
C ILE A 165 -0.68 -2.76 -16.24
N GLY A 166 -0.94 -3.27 -17.44
CA GLY A 166 -0.03 -4.10 -18.22
C GLY A 166 1.06 -3.27 -18.90
N LEU A 167 2.18 -3.91 -19.23
CA LEU A 167 3.29 -3.29 -19.99
C LEU A 167 2.90 -2.89 -21.43
N ASP A 168 1.79 -3.42 -21.94
CA ASP A 168 1.17 -3.05 -23.21
C ASP A 168 0.18 -1.88 -23.09
N GLY A 169 0.02 -1.32 -21.88
CA GLY A 169 -0.94 -0.26 -21.58
C GLY A 169 -2.38 -0.76 -21.40
N SER A 170 -2.62 -2.07 -21.37
CA SER A 170 -3.92 -2.63 -21.00
C SER A 170 -4.20 -2.44 -19.51
N PHE A 171 -5.49 -2.37 -19.17
CA PHE A 171 -5.97 -2.18 -17.81
C PHE A 171 -6.62 -3.48 -17.34
N ARG A 172 -6.44 -3.81 -16.07
CA ARG A 172 -7.03 -4.97 -15.44
C ARG A 172 -7.71 -4.56 -14.14
N MET A 173 -9.00 -4.85 -14.01
CA MET A 173 -9.73 -4.61 -12.78
C MET A 173 -9.95 -5.89 -11.97
N THR A 174 -10.06 -5.71 -10.66
CA THR A 174 -10.43 -6.76 -9.69
C THR A 174 -11.76 -7.40 -10.08
N ALA A 175 -11.87 -8.73 -9.92
CA ALA A 175 -13.09 -9.46 -10.25
C ALA A 175 -14.31 -8.94 -9.48
N ARG A 176 -15.45 -8.78 -10.16
CA ARG A 176 -16.75 -8.54 -9.51
C ARG A 176 -17.42 -9.85 -9.18
N TYR A 177 -18.08 -9.93 -8.03
CA TYR A 177 -18.63 -11.20 -7.56
C TYR A 177 -20.05 -11.14 -7.00
N GLY A 178 -20.46 -10.03 -6.40
CA GLY A 178 -21.81 -9.82 -5.88
C GLY A 178 -22.13 -10.59 -4.59
N ASP A 179 -21.15 -11.25 -3.97
CA ASP A 179 -21.34 -12.00 -2.73
C ASP A 179 -20.22 -11.68 -1.72
N ARG A 180 -20.50 -10.67 -0.89
CA ARG A 180 -19.61 -10.18 0.15
C ARG A 180 -19.36 -11.26 1.22
N GLY A 181 -20.37 -12.10 1.48
CA GLY A 181 -20.28 -13.14 2.51
C GLY A 181 -19.24 -14.20 2.18
N LEU A 182 -19.14 -14.57 0.90
CA LEU A 182 -18.10 -15.50 0.46
C LEU A 182 -16.69 -14.94 0.68
N LEU A 183 -16.44 -13.67 0.32
CA LEU A 183 -15.11 -13.05 0.44
C LEU A 183 -14.63 -13.06 1.90
N ARG A 184 -15.49 -12.63 2.82
CA ARG A 184 -15.16 -12.60 4.25
C ARG A 184 -14.94 -14.00 4.81
N ARG A 185 -15.86 -14.92 4.53
CA ARG A 185 -15.81 -16.27 5.08
C ARG A 185 -14.62 -17.07 4.57
N ALA A 186 -14.29 -16.94 3.28
CA ALA A 186 -13.15 -17.63 2.68
C ALA A 186 -11.83 -17.27 3.39
N GLN A 187 -11.64 -15.98 3.71
CA GLN A 187 -10.46 -15.51 4.45
C GLN A 187 -10.40 -16.09 5.86
N PHE A 188 -11.48 -15.97 6.64
CA PHE A 188 -11.46 -16.47 8.01
C PHE A 188 -11.26 -17.98 8.08
N VAL A 189 -11.96 -18.76 7.24
CA VAL A 189 -11.81 -20.22 7.20
C VAL A 189 -10.39 -20.62 6.83
N ASP A 190 -9.77 -19.95 5.84
CA ASP A 190 -8.40 -20.26 5.45
C ASP A 190 -7.37 -19.85 6.52
N ARG A 191 -7.54 -18.69 7.17
CA ARG A 191 -6.70 -18.28 8.30
C ARG A 191 -6.81 -19.26 9.47
N ILE A 192 -8.02 -19.73 9.81
CA ILE A 192 -8.23 -20.75 10.85
C ILE A 192 -7.50 -22.05 10.47
N ARG A 193 -7.59 -22.49 9.21
CA ARG A 193 -6.85 -23.66 8.70
C ARG A 193 -5.33 -23.50 8.88
N ARG A 194 -4.78 -22.31 8.59
CA ARG A 194 -3.34 -22.03 8.66
C ARG A 194 -2.82 -21.83 10.08
N TYR A 195 -3.61 -21.22 10.95
CA TYR A 195 -3.19 -20.83 12.31
C TYR A 195 -3.68 -21.79 13.41
N GLY A 196 -4.65 -22.64 13.12
CA GLY A 196 -5.18 -23.64 14.03
C GLY A 196 -4.71 -25.05 13.66
N PRO A 197 -3.46 -25.47 13.95
CA PRO A 197 -2.93 -26.76 13.50
C PRO A 197 -3.66 -27.99 14.06
N LYS A 198 -4.58 -27.79 15.01
CA LYS A 198 -5.40 -28.85 15.62
C LYS A 198 -6.80 -28.96 15.01
N ILE A 199 -7.20 -28.05 14.11
CA ILE A 199 -8.52 -28.09 13.51
C ILE A 199 -8.58 -29.18 12.45
N THR A 200 -9.61 -30.02 12.55
CA THR A 200 -9.85 -31.10 11.57
C THR A 200 -10.54 -30.55 10.32
N THR A 201 -10.46 -31.29 9.21
CA THR A 201 -11.19 -30.96 7.97
C THR A 201 -12.70 -30.89 8.22
N ALA A 202 -13.24 -31.78 9.06
CA ALA A 202 -14.67 -31.79 9.39
C ALA A 202 -15.10 -30.53 10.16
N GLU A 203 -14.28 -30.06 11.11
CA GLU A 203 -14.54 -28.81 11.83
C GLU A 203 -14.44 -27.59 10.90
N LEU A 204 -13.46 -27.55 10.01
CA LEU A 204 -13.35 -26.49 9.00
C LEU A 204 -14.56 -26.45 8.07
N ASP A 205 -15.04 -27.61 7.62
CA ASP A 205 -16.23 -27.72 6.78
C ASP A 205 -17.49 -27.26 7.54
N ALA A 206 -17.59 -27.57 8.83
CA ALA A 206 -18.66 -27.08 9.68
C ALA A 206 -18.63 -25.54 9.78
N ILE A 207 -17.46 -24.94 10.01
CA ILE A 207 -17.28 -23.47 10.06
C ILE A 207 -17.65 -22.83 8.72
N ARG A 208 -17.21 -23.43 7.60
CA ARG A 208 -17.50 -22.93 6.25
C ARG A 208 -19.01 -22.89 5.95
N ARG A 209 -19.78 -23.83 6.50
CA ARG A 209 -21.23 -23.96 6.29
C ARG A 209 -22.07 -23.25 7.35
N MET A 210 -21.46 -22.54 8.31
CA MET A 210 -22.22 -21.80 9.31
C MET A 210 -23.15 -20.79 8.62
N PRO A 211 -24.43 -20.70 9.01
CA PRO A 211 -25.30 -19.67 8.46
C PRO A 211 -24.82 -18.28 8.91
N ASP A 212 -25.11 -17.26 8.11
CA ASP A 212 -24.97 -15.87 8.53
C ASP A 212 -25.92 -15.61 9.70
N ARG A 213 -25.46 -14.85 10.70
CA ARG A 213 -26.29 -14.43 11.83
C ARG A 213 -27.15 -13.23 11.43
N GLU A 214 -28.39 -13.22 11.88
CA GLU A 214 -29.28 -12.08 11.67
C GLU A 214 -28.68 -10.81 12.32
N GLY A 215 -28.61 -9.73 11.55
CA GLY A 215 -28.06 -8.45 12.00
C GLY A 215 -26.53 -8.33 11.95
N GLU A 216 -25.79 -9.39 11.60
CA GLU A 216 -24.34 -9.34 11.37
C GLU A 216 -24.03 -9.14 9.87
N PRO A 217 -22.88 -8.54 9.52
CA PRO A 217 -22.44 -8.50 8.13
C PRO A 217 -22.31 -9.93 7.55
N PRO A 218 -22.78 -10.17 6.30
CA PRO A 218 -22.68 -11.50 5.68
C PRO A 218 -21.25 -12.03 5.68
N GLY A 219 -21.09 -13.34 5.93
CA GLY A 219 -19.81 -14.02 5.95
C GLY A 219 -18.96 -13.86 7.22
N ASP A 220 -19.36 -12.99 8.15
CA ASP A 220 -18.70 -12.90 9.45
C ASP A 220 -18.85 -14.23 10.21
N LEU A 221 -17.81 -14.57 10.97
CA LEU A 221 -17.83 -15.71 11.88
C LEU A 221 -18.17 -15.25 13.29
N PRO A 222 -18.81 -16.10 14.10
CA PRO A 222 -19.07 -15.81 15.51
C PRO A 222 -17.84 -15.27 16.26
N VAL A 223 -18.02 -14.19 17.01
CA VAL A 223 -16.96 -13.62 17.85
C VAL A 223 -16.42 -14.67 18.83
N GLU A 224 -17.26 -15.57 19.32
CA GLU A 224 -16.86 -16.68 20.19
C GLU A 224 -15.86 -17.62 19.51
N LEU A 225 -16.05 -17.88 18.22
CA LEU A 225 -15.14 -18.71 17.42
C LEU A 225 -13.83 -17.95 17.16
N LEU A 226 -13.91 -16.67 16.78
CA LEU A 226 -12.72 -15.86 16.49
C LEU A 226 -11.83 -15.65 17.73
N ARG A 227 -12.42 -15.63 18.93
CA ARG A 227 -11.65 -15.60 20.20
C ARG A 227 -10.75 -16.82 20.41
N ASN A 228 -11.08 -17.97 19.82
CA ASN A 228 -10.24 -19.17 19.85
C ASN A 228 -9.07 -19.09 18.86
N PHE A 229 -9.13 -18.16 17.90
CA PHE A 229 -8.12 -17.96 16.87
C PHE A 229 -7.73 -16.49 16.75
N PRO A 230 -7.16 -15.89 17.82
CA PRO A 230 -6.91 -14.45 17.85
C PRO A 230 -5.94 -13.96 16.75
N GLU A 231 -5.10 -14.84 16.20
CA GLU A 231 -4.21 -14.54 15.08
C GLU A 231 -4.94 -14.28 13.76
N THR A 232 -6.21 -14.69 13.65
CA THR A 232 -7.05 -14.46 12.46
C THR A 232 -7.67 -13.06 12.45
N MET A 233 -7.64 -12.33 13.57
CA MET A 233 -8.38 -11.09 13.80
C MET A 233 -7.62 -9.83 13.34
N PHE A 234 -7.14 -9.81 12.11
CA PHE A 234 -6.82 -8.56 11.40
C PHE A 234 -7.89 -8.29 10.34
N MET A 235 -7.90 -7.07 9.83
CA MET A 235 -8.77 -6.65 8.75
C MET A 235 -8.74 -7.63 7.57
N ILE A 236 -9.82 -7.60 6.81
CA ILE A 236 -10.04 -8.44 5.64
C ILE A 236 -10.08 -7.56 4.39
N GLN A 237 -9.73 -8.15 3.25
CA GLN A 237 -10.02 -7.58 1.94
C GLN A 237 -11.51 -7.71 1.62
N GLY A 238 -12.01 -6.93 0.67
CA GLY A 238 -13.39 -6.97 0.17
C GLY A 238 -14.04 -5.60 -0.04
N LEU A 239 -13.38 -4.50 0.31
CA LEU A 239 -13.96 -3.15 0.23
C LEU A 239 -14.17 -2.69 -1.22
N VAL A 240 -13.35 -3.18 -2.14
CA VAL A 240 -13.50 -2.91 -3.58
C VAL A 240 -14.90 -3.22 -4.07
N GLU A 241 -15.40 -4.40 -3.71
CA GLU A 241 -16.75 -4.85 -4.09
C GLU A 241 -17.84 -4.03 -3.40
N THR A 242 -17.58 -3.49 -2.21
CA THR A 242 -18.62 -2.76 -1.47
C THR A 242 -18.89 -1.38 -2.04
N ASP A 243 -17.85 -0.75 -2.56
CA ASP A 243 -17.84 0.67 -2.89
C ASP A 243 -17.88 0.90 -4.41
N ARG A 244 -18.11 -0.16 -5.20
CA ARG A 244 -18.14 -0.14 -6.67
C ARG A 244 -16.82 0.37 -7.27
N GLY A 245 -15.70 0.09 -6.61
CA GLY A 245 -14.38 0.59 -7.00
C GLY A 245 -13.97 0.17 -8.42
N GLN A 246 -14.48 -0.96 -8.92
CA GLN A 246 -14.21 -1.43 -10.27
C GLN A 246 -14.72 -0.48 -11.38
N GLU A 247 -15.75 0.33 -11.11
CA GLU A 247 -16.23 1.33 -12.06
C GLU A 247 -15.18 2.43 -12.30
N ALA A 248 -14.45 2.79 -11.24
CA ALA A 248 -13.38 3.76 -11.33
C ALA A 248 -12.24 3.23 -12.21
N ALA A 249 -11.90 1.95 -12.11
CA ALA A 249 -10.89 1.32 -12.96
C ALA A 249 -11.32 1.33 -14.44
N ALA A 250 -12.57 0.92 -14.72
CA ALA A 250 -13.11 0.90 -16.08
C ALA A 250 -13.19 2.31 -16.68
N ALA A 251 -13.50 3.33 -15.87
CA ALA A 251 -13.54 4.70 -16.35
C ALA A 251 -12.15 5.22 -16.74
N VAL A 252 -11.09 4.83 -16.04
CA VAL A 252 -9.71 5.21 -16.44
C VAL A 252 -9.33 4.55 -17.77
N ALA A 253 -9.60 3.25 -17.90
CA ALA A 253 -9.31 2.54 -19.14
C ALA A 253 -10.07 3.15 -20.34
N ALA A 254 -11.36 3.45 -20.14
CA ALA A 254 -12.18 4.14 -21.14
C ALA A 254 -11.59 5.52 -21.50
N ALA A 255 -11.23 6.34 -20.51
CA ALA A 255 -10.60 7.65 -20.74
C ALA A 255 -9.29 7.55 -21.54
N ARG A 256 -8.57 6.43 -21.38
CA ARG A 256 -7.33 6.09 -22.08
C ARG A 256 -7.54 5.44 -23.44
N ARG A 257 -8.78 5.07 -23.79
CA ARG A 257 -9.12 4.18 -24.92
C ARG A 257 -8.28 2.90 -24.91
N ALA A 258 -8.06 2.38 -23.71
CA ALA A 258 -7.26 1.19 -23.48
C ALA A 258 -8.16 -0.03 -23.28
N ASP A 259 -7.64 -1.19 -23.61
CA ASP A 259 -8.32 -2.45 -23.34
C ASP A 259 -8.48 -2.64 -21.83
N MET A 260 -9.70 -2.98 -21.39
CA MET A 260 -10.00 -3.30 -20.01
C MET A 260 -10.38 -4.78 -19.87
N ARG A 261 -9.75 -5.46 -18.91
CA ARG A 261 -10.06 -6.84 -18.56
C ARG A 261 -10.50 -6.94 -17.10
N GLU A 262 -11.57 -7.70 -16.86
CA GLU A 262 -11.90 -8.14 -15.51
C GLU A 262 -11.12 -9.44 -15.20
N ALA A 263 -10.39 -9.48 -14.08
CA ALA A 263 -9.65 -10.66 -13.67
C ALA A 263 -10.57 -11.87 -13.43
N THR A 264 -10.10 -13.09 -13.72
CA THR A 264 -10.83 -14.32 -13.36
C THR A 264 -10.80 -14.56 -11.85
N THR A 265 -9.67 -14.21 -11.21
CA THR A 265 -9.43 -14.31 -9.76
C THR A 265 -9.71 -12.99 -9.03
N TYR A 266 -9.98 -13.06 -7.72
CA TYR A 266 -10.19 -11.87 -6.89
C TYR A 266 -8.85 -11.44 -6.27
N LEU A 267 -8.30 -10.36 -6.79
CA LEU A 267 -7.00 -9.82 -6.41
C LEU A 267 -7.14 -8.32 -6.14
N GLU A 268 -7.08 -7.93 -4.87
CA GLU A 268 -6.87 -6.54 -4.48
C GLU A 268 -5.38 -6.20 -4.60
N GLY A 269 -5.06 -5.04 -5.16
CA GLY A 269 -3.69 -4.66 -5.51
C GLY A 269 -2.73 -4.69 -4.32
N GLY A 270 -3.17 -4.37 -3.11
CA GLY A 270 -2.31 -4.30 -1.93
C GLY A 270 -1.90 -5.69 -1.46
N ASN A 271 -2.60 -6.72 -1.90
CA ASN A 271 -2.22 -8.12 -1.75
C ASN A 271 -1.47 -8.69 -2.97
N VAL A 272 -1.12 -7.86 -3.96
CA VAL A 272 -0.38 -8.25 -5.16
C VAL A 272 0.82 -7.33 -5.33
N LEU A 273 2.02 -7.88 -5.20
CA LEU A 273 3.25 -7.13 -5.49
C LEU A 273 3.94 -7.77 -6.70
N VAL A 274 4.06 -7.03 -7.80
CA VAL A 274 4.75 -7.51 -9.01
C VAL A 274 6.15 -6.93 -9.14
N GLY A 275 7.14 -7.77 -9.39
CA GLY A 275 8.55 -7.35 -9.48
C GLY A 275 9.33 -8.11 -10.53
N ARG A 276 10.64 -7.87 -10.56
CA ARG A 276 11.58 -8.64 -11.38
C ARG A 276 12.60 -9.37 -10.54
N LEU A 277 12.96 -10.59 -10.93
CA LEU A 277 14.10 -11.29 -10.35
C LEU A 277 15.41 -10.65 -10.84
N PRO A 278 16.56 -10.94 -10.21
CA PRO A 278 17.85 -10.40 -10.67
C PRO A 278 18.19 -10.72 -12.14
N GLY A 279 17.66 -11.81 -12.69
CA GLY A 279 17.78 -12.18 -14.12
C GLY A 279 16.82 -11.40 -15.05
N GLY A 280 15.94 -10.56 -14.49
CA GLY A 280 14.96 -9.77 -15.21
C GLY A 280 13.62 -10.47 -15.41
N GLU A 281 13.45 -11.73 -15.03
CA GLU A 281 12.17 -12.44 -15.17
C GLU A 281 11.10 -11.82 -14.24
N PRO A 282 9.86 -11.63 -14.72
CA PRO A 282 8.79 -11.12 -13.88
C PRO A 282 8.37 -12.18 -12.84
N TYR A 283 7.99 -11.72 -11.66
CA TYR A 283 7.39 -12.53 -10.62
C TYR A 283 6.26 -11.76 -9.91
N ALA A 284 5.41 -12.48 -9.19
CA ALA A 284 4.36 -11.90 -8.37
C ALA A 284 4.35 -12.51 -6.97
N LEU A 285 4.13 -11.66 -5.97
CA LEU A 285 3.75 -12.06 -4.62
C LEU A 285 2.25 -11.87 -4.48
N VAL A 286 1.55 -12.91 -4.03
CA VAL A 286 0.10 -12.84 -3.79
C VAL A 286 -0.18 -13.23 -2.35
N GLY A 287 -0.93 -12.38 -1.66
CA GLY A 287 -1.37 -12.64 -0.29
C GLY A 287 -2.18 -13.93 -0.19
N ARG A 288 -1.90 -14.75 0.83
CA ARG A 288 -2.62 -16.03 1.04
C ARG A 288 -4.13 -15.83 1.18
N ASP A 289 -4.56 -14.72 1.80
CA ASP A 289 -5.98 -14.35 1.82
C ASP A 289 -6.60 -14.16 0.40
N SER A 290 -5.91 -13.52 -0.55
CA SER A 290 -6.38 -13.37 -1.95
C SER A 290 -6.43 -14.69 -2.69
N ALA A 291 -5.47 -15.58 -2.43
CA ALA A 291 -5.54 -16.95 -2.93
C ALA A 291 -6.74 -17.73 -2.36
N ALA A 292 -7.04 -17.57 -1.07
CA ALA A 292 -8.19 -18.21 -0.42
C ALA A 292 -9.53 -17.73 -1.00
N VAL A 293 -9.67 -16.42 -1.19
CA VAL A 293 -10.86 -15.82 -1.81
C VAL A 293 -11.00 -16.27 -3.27
N SER A 294 -9.90 -16.22 -4.02
CA SER A 294 -9.88 -16.68 -5.42
C SER A 294 -10.24 -18.16 -5.54
N ARG A 295 -9.74 -19.02 -4.63
CA ARG A 295 -10.14 -20.43 -4.57
C ARG A 295 -11.65 -20.57 -4.39
N ALA A 296 -12.23 -19.93 -3.38
CA ALA A 296 -13.66 -20.04 -3.10
C ALA A 296 -14.52 -19.57 -4.28
N LEU A 297 -14.10 -18.50 -4.95
CA LEU A 297 -14.77 -17.97 -6.13
C LEU A 297 -14.70 -18.95 -7.32
N LEU A 298 -13.51 -19.48 -7.60
CA LEU A 298 -13.30 -20.40 -8.70
C LEU A 298 -13.97 -21.76 -8.46
N GLU A 299 -13.97 -22.26 -7.22
CA GLU A 299 -14.69 -23.48 -6.82
C GLU A 299 -16.20 -23.34 -7.03
N ARG A 300 -16.78 -22.19 -6.65
CA ARG A 300 -18.19 -21.90 -6.91
C ARG A 300 -18.51 -21.87 -8.40
N HIS A 301 -17.61 -21.33 -9.23
CA HIS A 301 -17.81 -21.33 -10.68
C HIS A 301 -17.65 -22.73 -11.28
N ALA A 302 -16.61 -23.46 -10.89
CA ALA A 302 -16.29 -24.78 -11.42
C ALA A 302 -17.23 -25.90 -10.91
N GLY A 303 -17.98 -25.65 -9.82
CA GLY A 303 -18.85 -26.65 -9.20
C GLY A 303 -18.08 -27.82 -8.56
N ARG A 304 -16.77 -27.66 -8.33
CA ARG A 304 -15.88 -28.66 -7.74
C ARG A 304 -14.80 -27.98 -6.89
N ALA A 305 -14.20 -28.75 -5.98
CA ALA A 305 -13.00 -28.31 -5.27
C ALA A 305 -11.83 -28.12 -6.24
N LEU A 306 -10.99 -27.12 -5.95
CA LEU A 306 -9.76 -26.82 -6.70
C LEU A 306 -8.56 -26.99 -5.77
N ASP A 307 -7.48 -27.54 -6.31
CA ASP A 307 -6.21 -27.58 -5.58
C ASP A 307 -5.48 -26.24 -5.66
N GLU A 308 -4.34 -26.13 -4.96
CA GLU A 308 -3.54 -24.92 -4.97
C GLU A 308 -2.93 -24.61 -6.35
N ALA A 309 -2.59 -25.64 -7.12
CA ALA A 309 -1.98 -25.47 -8.44
C ALA A 309 -2.97 -24.88 -9.46
N ASP A 310 -4.24 -25.31 -9.41
CA ASP A 310 -5.34 -24.74 -10.19
C ASP A 310 -5.49 -23.24 -9.92
N VAL A 311 -5.48 -22.84 -8.64
CA VAL A 311 -5.63 -21.44 -8.22
C VAL A 311 -4.40 -20.61 -8.60
N VAL A 312 -3.20 -21.12 -8.36
CA VAL A 312 -1.93 -20.47 -8.75
C VAL A 312 -1.86 -20.27 -10.26
N ALA A 313 -2.25 -21.26 -11.06
CA ALA A 313 -2.27 -21.14 -12.52
C ALA A 313 -3.27 -20.06 -12.99
N ALA A 314 -4.43 -19.95 -12.35
CA ALA A 314 -5.41 -18.91 -12.65
C ALA A 314 -4.88 -17.50 -12.32
N MET A 315 -4.33 -17.30 -11.12
CA MET A 315 -3.78 -16.01 -10.71
C MET A 315 -2.56 -15.63 -11.57
N ALA A 316 -1.66 -16.57 -11.86
CA ALA A 316 -0.49 -16.34 -12.69
C ALA A 316 -0.88 -15.90 -14.12
N ARG A 317 -1.92 -16.54 -14.69
CA ARG A 317 -2.50 -16.14 -15.97
C ARG A 317 -3.04 -14.71 -15.94
N ASP A 318 -3.78 -14.34 -14.89
CA ASP A 318 -4.30 -12.99 -14.75
C ASP A 318 -3.19 -11.96 -14.58
N LEU A 319 -2.08 -12.31 -13.91
CA LEU A 319 -0.92 -11.45 -13.63
C LEU A 319 0.13 -11.41 -14.76
N GLY A 320 -0.03 -12.24 -15.79
CA GLY A 320 0.94 -12.32 -16.89
C GLY A 320 2.31 -12.85 -16.45
N VAL A 321 2.34 -13.74 -15.44
CA VAL A 321 3.56 -14.40 -14.95
C VAL A 321 3.47 -15.91 -15.11
N ALA A 322 4.61 -16.59 -15.07
CA ALA A 322 4.62 -18.05 -15.06
C ALA A 322 4.11 -18.59 -13.70
N PRO A 323 3.40 -19.74 -13.65
CA PRO A 323 2.90 -20.30 -12.38
C PRO A 323 3.99 -20.56 -11.33
N ASN A 324 5.19 -20.96 -11.75
CA ASN A 324 6.34 -21.16 -10.86
C ASN A 324 7.06 -19.86 -10.46
N ARG A 325 6.55 -18.70 -10.88
CA ARG A 325 6.98 -17.34 -10.52
C ARG A 325 5.89 -16.57 -9.78
N LEU A 326 4.83 -17.25 -9.37
CA LEU A 326 3.84 -16.72 -8.44
C LEU A 326 4.09 -17.34 -7.08
N TYR A 327 4.34 -16.50 -6.08
CA TYR A 327 4.62 -16.93 -4.72
C TYR A 327 3.47 -16.50 -3.80
N LEU A 328 2.89 -17.46 -3.09
CA LEU A 328 1.90 -17.17 -2.06
C LEU A 328 2.60 -16.75 -0.77
N VAL A 329 2.30 -15.55 -0.28
CA VAL A 329 2.94 -14.96 0.88
C VAL A 329 1.92 -14.72 1.98
N GLU A 330 2.26 -15.12 3.20
CA GLU A 330 1.47 -14.80 4.38
C GLU A 330 1.34 -13.29 4.59
N GLN A 331 0.15 -12.85 5.01
CA GLN A 331 -0.05 -11.48 5.43
C GLN A 331 0.84 -11.15 6.66
N PRO A 332 1.59 -10.04 6.67
CA PRO A 332 2.49 -9.66 7.77
C PRO A 332 1.73 -9.10 8.99
N GLY A 333 0.61 -9.73 9.36
CA GLY A 333 -0.29 -9.33 10.44
C GLY A 333 -1.27 -8.21 10.08
N VAL A 334 -1.32 -7.80 8.81
CA VAL A 334 -2.21 -6.78 8.23
C VAL A 334 -2.97 -7.31 7.02
N PHE A 335 -4.01 -6.60 6.58
CA PHE A 335 -4.93 -7.08 5.52
C PHE A 335 -4.33 -7.15 4.12
N HIS A 336 -3.33 -6.31 3.84
CA HIS A 336 -2.62 -6.25 2.57
C HIS A 336 -1.10 -6.46 2.79
N LEU A 337 -0.41 -6.93 1.77
CA LEU A 337 1.04 -7.11 1.76
C LEU A 337 1.77 -5.76 1.75
N ASP A 338 1.34 -4.84 0.89
CA ASP A 338 1.92 -3.51 0.66
C ASP A 338 1.91 -2.61 1.91
N MET A 339 1.08 -2.94 2.89
CA MET A 339 1.03 -2.24 4.16
C MET A 339 2.26 -2.50 5.03
N ALA A 340 3.00 -3.60 4.82
CA ALA A 340 4.24 -3.88 5.56
C ALA A 340 5.38 -4.43 4.71
N LEU A 341 5.21 -4.49 3.39
CA LEU A 341 6.19 -4.92 2.40
C LEU A 341 6.25 -3.88 1.28
N THR A 342 7.43 -3.70 0.70
CA THR A 342 7.57 -3.02 -0.59
C THR A 342 8.67 -3.66 -1.41
N LEU A 343 8.48 -3.68 -2.73
CA LEU A 343 9.50 -4.14 -3.65
C LEU A 343 10.45 -2.99 -3.94
N LEU A 344 11.74 -3.21 -3.78
CA LEU A 344 12.71 -2.13 -3.93
C LEU A 344 13.51 -2.29 -5.20
N ARG A 345 14.34 -3.31 -5.31
CA ARG A 345 15.12 -3.60 -6.52
C ARG A 345 14.84 -5.04 -6.94
N PRO A 346 15.26 -5.44 -8.16
CA PRO A 346 15.02 -6.80 -8.60
C PRO A 346 15.43 -7.86 -7.56
N GLY A 347 14.47 -8.71 -7.16
CA GLY A 347 14.63 -9.77 -6.16
C GLY A 347 14.79 -9.31 -4.71
N THR A 348 14.53 -8.04 -4.38
CA THR A 348 14.68 -7.50 -3.03
C THR A 348 13.39 -6.89 -2.51
N VAL A 349 12.97 -7.36 -1.35
CA VAL A 349 11.81 -6.88 -0.60
C VAL A 349 12.28 -6.15 0.64
N VAL A 350 11.68 -5.01 0.94
CA VAL A 350 11.80 -4.36 2.25
C VAL A 350 10.59 -4.75 3.09
N MET A 351 10.82 -5.27 4.28
CA MET A 351 9.78 -5.69 5.22
C MET A 351 9.88 -4.89 6.53
N ASN A 352 8.74 -4.67 7.16
CA ASN A 352 8.70 -4.07 8.49
C ASN A 352 9.44 -4.92 9.54
N ASP A 353 10.00 -4.24 10.53
CA ASP A 353 10.46 -4.81 11.79
C ASP A 353 9.62 -4.23 12.93
N ALA A 354 8.57 -4.96 13.31
CA ALA A 354 7.65 -4.49 14.35
C ALA A 354 8.32 -4.25 15.71
N PHE A 355 9.35 -5.03 16.05
CA PHE A 355 10.03 -4.88 17.34
C PHE A 355 10.97 -3.67 17.34
N GLU A 356 11.74 -3.46 16.27
CA GLU A 356 12.58 -2.27 16.19
C GLU A 356 11.74 -0.99 16.10
N ALA A 357 10.62 -1.01 15.35
CA ALA A 357 9.69 0.11 15.31
C ALA A 357 9.10 0.42 16.68
N PHE A 358 8.65 -0.60 17.41
CA PHE A 358 8.15 -0.45 18.78
C PHE A 358 9.20 0.15 19.73
N LYS A 359 10.44 -0.35 19.67
CA LYS A 359 11.54 0.10 20.52
C LYS A 359 11.83 1.58 20.30
N LEU A 360 11.92 2.00 19.04
CA LEU A 360 12.13 3.41 18.66
C LEU A 360 10.96 4.27 19.10
N GLN A 361 9.73 3.85 18.80
CA GLN A 361 8.53 4.60 19.17
C GLN A 361 8.43 4.78 20.69
N SER A 362 8.66 3.71 21.45
CA SER A 362 8.60 3.75 22.91
C SER A 362 9.68 4.67 23.49
N HIS A 363 10.87 4.68 22.89
CA HIS A 363 11.94 5.60 23.28
C HIS A 363 11.53 7.06 23.03
N TRP A 364 11.06 7.39 21.83
CA TRP A 364 10.62 8.75 21.48
C TRP A 364 9.45 9.22 22.34
N LEU A 365 8.46 8.35 22.61
CA LEU A 365 7.36 8.70 23.49
C LEU A 365 7.82 9.03 24.92
N ARG A 366 8.86 8.34 25.43
CA ARG A 366 9.46 8.66 26.73
C ARG A 366 10.26 9.95 26.69
N GLU A 367 11.02 10.20 25.62
CA GLU A 367 11.72 11.48 25.43
C GLU A 367 10.76 12.66 25.39
N ASP A 368 9.67 12.56 24.62
CA ASP A 368 8.65 13.60 24.46
C ASP A 368 7.93 13.86 25.81
N TYR A 369 7.63 12.79 26.55
CA TYR A 369 7.05 12.88 27.89
C TYR A 369 7.97 13.58 28.91
N GLU A 370 9.26 13.24 28.92
CA GLU A 370 10.24 13.89 29.81
C GLU A 370 10.50 15.34 29.39
N ALA A 371 10.48 15.65 28.09
CA ALA A 371 10.65 17.02 27.59
C ALA A 371 9.51 17.95 28.03
N TRP A 372 8.29 17.41 28.19
CA TRP A 372 7.12 18.12 28.71
C TRP A 372 7.11 18.27 30.24
N ARG A 373 8.09 17.70 30.96
CA ARG A 373 8.14 17.79 32.42
C ARG A 373 8.10 19.25 32.91
N PRO A 374 7.12 19.62 33.77
CA PRO A 374 7.03 20.98 34.31
C PRO A 374 8.30 21.37 35.05
N ARG A 375 8.81 22.58 34.78
CA ARG A 375 9.98 23.12 35.46
C ARG A 375 9.55 24.14 36.50
N ARG A 376 10.06 24.05 37.73
CA ARG A 376 9.55 24.86 38.86
C ARG A 376 9.62 26.37 38.57
N GLU A 377 10.66 26.80 37.89
CA GLU A 377 10.98 28.17 37.53
C GLU A 377 10.02 28.80 36.51
N THR A 378 9.24 28.01 35.76
CA THR A 378 8.27 28.54 34.78
C THR A 378 6.91 28.89 35.37
N PHE A 379 6.71 28.73 36.69
CA PHE A 379 5.42 28.91 37.35
C PHE A 379 5.44 30.01 38.42
N ALA A 380 4.41 30.87 38.37
CA ALA A 380 4.22 31.98 39.31
C ALA A 380 4.03 31.57 40.78
N SER A 381 3.59 30.34 41.05
CA SER A 381 3.38 29.85 42.42
C SER A 381 3.71 28.36 42.57
N GLY A 382 3.97 27.95 43.80
CA GLY A 382 4.22 26.53 44.13
C GLY A 382 3.00 25.64 43.90
N ALA A 383 1.79 26.18 44.12
CA ALA A 383 0.54 25.46 43.88
C ALA A 383 0.31 25.19 42.38
N ALA A 384 0.59 26.18 41.51
CA ALA A 384 0.48 26.01 40.07
C ALA A 384 1.47 24.94 39.56
N TYR A 385 2.72 24.98 40.00
CA TYR A 385 3.71 23.95 39.69
C TYR A 385 3.28 22.57 40.18
N ALA A 386 2.83 22.45 41.44
CA ALA A 386 2.41 21.17 42.00
C ALA A 386 1.24 20.54 41.23
N LYS A 387 0.29 21.35 40.74
CA LYS A 387 -0.81 20.90 39.89
C LYS A 387 -0.32 20.33 38.56
N GLU A 388 0.48 21.08 37.81
CA GLU A 388 1.02 20.60 36.52
C GLU A 388 1.94 19.39 36.71
N TYR A 389 2.75 19.37 37.77
CA TYR A 389 3.61 18.23 38.09
C TYR A 389 2.81 16.96 38.41
N ALA A 390 1.67 17.09 39.10
CA ALA A 390 0.76 15.97 39.33
C ALA A 390 0.15 15.45 38.02
N ALA A 391 -0.30 16.35 37.13
CA ALA A 391 -0.83 15.99 35.82
C ALA A 391 0.22 15.30 34.93
N TRP A 392 1.46 15.79 34.94
CA TRP A 392 2.59 15.13 34.28
C TRP A 392 2.80 13.71 34.82
N ARG A 393 2.80 13.50 36.15
CA ARG A 393 2.93 12.16 36.73
C ARG A 393 1.80 11.21 36.32
N GLU A 394 0.55 11.67 36.32
CA GLU A 394 -0.60 10.86 35.88
C GLU A 394 -0.47 10.45 34.40
N ALA A 395 -0.03 11.38 33.55
CA ALA A 395 0.26 11.09 32.15
C ALA A 395 1.40 10.07 31.97
N GLY A 396 2.33 9.96 32.92
CA GLY A 396 3.37 8.92 32.94
C GLY A 396 2.79 7.51 33.08
N ASP A 397 1.81 7.34 33.96
CA ASP A 397 1.11 6.04 34.11
C ASP A 397 0.31 5.69 32.83
N ASP A 398 -0.29 6.68 32.18
CA ASP A 398 -0.94 6.50 30.88
C ASP A 398 0.02 6.16 29.75
N LEU A 399 1.22 6.75 29.76
CA LEU A 399 2.28 6.43 28.82
C LEU A 399 2.72 4.97 28.98
N ASP A 400 2.96 4.51 30.20
CA ASP A 400 3.37 3.11 30.44
C ASP A 400 2.27 2.12 30.02
N ARG A 401 0.99 2.44 30.29
CA ARG A 401 -0.15 1.67 29.74
C ARG A 401 -0.13 1.64 28.22
N THR A 402 0.16 2.76 27.58
CA THR A 402 0.24 2.89 26.12
C THR A 402 1.37 2.06 25.54
N ILE A 403 2.58 2.14 26.11
CA ILE A 403 3.73 1.32 25.71
C ILE A 403 3.42 -0.16 25.90
N GLY A 404 2.78 -0.55 27.00
CA GLY A 404 2.36 -1.93 27.23
C GLY A 404 1.37 -2.46 26.19
N ARG A 405 0.47 -1.59 25.66
CA ARG A 405 -0.40 -1.95 24.53
C ARG A 405 0.38 -2.08 23.23
N LEU A 406 1.25 -1.11 22.91
CA LEU A 406 2.08 -1.13 21.71
C LEU A 406 2.95 -2.40 21.64
N TRP A 407 3.50 -2.87 22.77
CA TRP A 407 4.25 -4.12 22.84
C TRP A 407 3.44 -5.33 22.36
N LYS A 408 2.20 -5.48 22.84
CA LYS A 408 1.32 -6.59 22.45
C LYS A 408 1.04 -6.60 20.93
N TYR A 409 0.94 -5.42 20.32
CA TYR A 409 0.78 -5.31 18.87
C TYR A 409 2.07 -5.63 18.13
N ALA A 410 3.22 -5.16 18.62
CA ALA A 410 4.52 -5.51 18.05
C ALA A 410 4.72 -7.03 18.05
N GLU A 411 4.42 -7.72 19.16
CA GLU A 411 4.47 -9.19 19.23
C GLU A 411 3.55 -9.85 18.20
N ARG A 412 2.34 -9.32 18.04
CA ARG A 412 1.36 -9.87 17.08
C ARG A 412 1.83 -9.68 15.64
N PHE A 413 2.25 -8.47 15.25
CA PHE A 413 2.77 -8.21 13.90
C PHE A 413 4.04 -9.02 13.62
N ALA A 414 4.96 -9.12 14.59
CA ALA A 414 6.18 -9.91 14.45
C ALA A 414 5.91 -11.39 14.12
N ARG A 415 4.82 -11.98 14.62
CA ARG A 415 4.42 -13.35 14.24
C ARG A 415 3.97 -13.46 12.78
N GLY A 416 3.21 -12.48 12.28
CA GLY A 416 2.84 -12.40 10.87
C GLY A 416 4.06 -12.15 9.98
N GLU A 417 4.90 -11.18 10.36
CA GLU A 417 6.17 -10.87 9.68
C GLU A 417 7.10 -12.08 9.60
N ALA A 418 7.18 -12.90 10.65
CA ALA A 418 8.01 -14.12 10.64
C ALA A 418 7.52 -15.16 9.62
N ARG A 419 6.20 -15.32 9.46
CA ARG A 419 5.62 -16.21 8.45
C ARG A 419 5.83 -15.67 7.04
N ALA A 420 5.60 -14.37 6.84
CA ALA A 420 5.85 -13.69 5.57
C ALA A 420 7.33 -13.79 5.17
N LEU A 421 8.26 -13.56 6.11
CA LEU A 421 9.69 -13.72 5.90
C LEU A 421 10.06 -15.12 5.41
N ALA A 422 9.52 -16.16 6.05
CA ALA A 422 9.77 -17.54 5.63
C ALA A 422 9.27 -17.81 4.20
N ASP A 423 8.08 -17.32 3.84
CA ASP A 423 7.55 -17.43 2.48
C ASP A 423 8.43 -16.68 1.45
N LEU A 424 8.90 -15.47 1.78
CA LEU A 424 9.77 -14.66 0.92
C LEU A 424 11.16 -15.28 0.71
N GLU A 425 11.77 -15.81 1.79
CA GLU A 425 13.06 -16.50 1.73
C GLU A 425 12.94 -17.82 0.94
N ALA A 426 11.84 -18.56 1.10
CA ALA A 426 11.55 -19.76 0.32
C ALA A 426 11.37 -19.44 -1.17
N ALA A 427 10.88 -18.25 -1.52
CA ALA A 427 10.82 -17.74 -2.90
C ALA A 427 12.20 -17.31 -3.45
N GLY A 428 13.27 -17.36 -2.64
CA GLY A 428 14.62 -16.95 -3.02
C GLY A 428 14.82 -15.43 -3.06
N LEU A 429 13.96 -14.67 -2.39
CA LEU A 429 14.04 -13.21 -2.34
C LEU A 429 14.94 -12.74 -1.21
N ARG A 430 15.67 -11.66 -1.45
CA ARG A 430 16.41 -10.97 -0.39
C ARG A 430 15.45 -10.08 0.40
N VAL A 431 15.42 -10.25 1.72
CA VAL A 431 14.60 -9.41 2.60
C VAL A 431 15.48 -8.44 3.39
N LEU A 432 15.19 -7.14 3.28
CA LEU A 432 15.75 -6.09 4.12
C LEU A 432 14.71 -5.71 5.17
N ARG A 433 15.08 -5.70 6.45
CA ARG A 433 14.18 -5.31 7.53
C ARG A 433 14.44 -3.88 7.98
N LEU A 434 13.37 -3.09 8.14
CA LEU A 434 13.47 -1.75 8.71
C LEU A 434 12.23 -1.39 9.56
N PRO A 435 12.35 -0.49 10.54
CA PRO A 435 11.23 -0.05 11.37
C PRO A 435 10.31 0.91 10.60
N GLY A 436 9.56 0.38 9.63
CA GLY A 436 8.84 1.17 8.63
C GLY A 436 7.43 1.57 9.03
N ARG A 437 6.87 0.94 10.07
CA ARG A 437 5.49 1.17 10.52
C ARG A 437 5.45 1.46 12.00
N PHE A 438 4.76 2.54 12.35
CA PHE A 438 4.60 2.99 13.72
C PHE A 438 3.11 3.12 14.01
N LEU A 439 2.67 2.67 15.18
CA LEU A 439 1.24 2.51 15.47
C LEU A 439 0.68 3.73 16.21
N HIS A 440 -0.59 4.02 16.02
CA HIS A 440 -1.26 5.08 16.74
C HIS A 440 -1.42 4.73 18.25
N THR A 441 -1.13 5.67 19.14
CA THR A 441 -1.12 5.44 20.62
C THR A 441 -2.50 5.31 21.26
N ALA A 442 -3.50 6.02 20.71
CA ALA A 442 -4.84 6.17 21.31
C ALA A 442 -6.05 5.71 20.47
N ARG A 443 -5.86 5.20 19.25
CA ARG A 443 -6.94 4.95 18.27
C ARG A 443 -7.00 3.46 17.93
N PRO A 444 -7.95 2.97 17.08
CA PRO A 444 -8.06 1.55 16.79
C PRO A 444 -6.70 0.96 16.49
N TRP A 445 -6.43 -0.16 17.13
CA TRP A 445 -5.10 -0.69 17.38
C TRP A 445 -4.33 -1.15 16.15
N ASP A 446 -4.98 -1.14 14.99
CA ASP A 446 -4.44 -1.49 13.68
C ASP A 446 -4.14 -0.27 12.80
N ARG A 447 -4.27 0.95 13.34
CA ARG A 447 -3.98 2.20 12.62
C ARG A 447 -2.53 2.60 12.76
N ASP A 448 -1.90 2.87 11.63
CA ASP A 448 -0.56 3.43 11.57
C ASP A 448 -0.61 4.94 11.83
N VAL A 449 0.30 5.46 12.66
CA VAL A 449 0.59 6.90 12.73
C VAL A 449 1.62 7.30 11.68
N MET A 450 2.49 6.35 11.29
CA MET A 450 3.45 6.49 10.20
C MET A 450 3.59 5.15 9.50
N ASN A 451 3.58 5.13 8.17
CA ASN A 451 3.87 3.96 7.37
C ASN A 451 4.73 4.36 6.16
N PHE A 452 5.99 3.97 6.21
CA PHE A 452 6.98 4.30 5.20
C PHE A 452 7.15 3.22 4.13
N LEU A 453 6.51 2.06 4.29
CA LEU A 453 6.65 0.93 3.37
C LEU A 453 5.60 0.97 2.26
N ASN A 454 4.43 1.53 2.53
CA ASN A 454 3.38 1.71 1.52
C ASN A 454 3.67 2.92 0.60
N GLY A 455 4.76 2.79 -0.16
CA GLY A 455 5.28 3.79 -1.09
C GLY A 455 5.54 3.22 -2.47
N GLU A 456 6.03 4.08 -3.36
CA GLU A 456 6.23 3.76 -4.79
C GLU A 456 7.69 3.94 -5.18
N ALA A 457 8.31 2.89 -5.74
CA ALA A 457 9.69 2.92 -6.24
C ALA A 457 9.74 3.17 -7.76
N GLY A 458 10.83 3.75 -8.25
CA GLY A 458 11.03 3.83 -9.70
C GLY A 458 12.40 4.33 -10.12
N THR A 459 12.68 4.18 -11.41
CA THR A 459 13.81 4.76 -12.11
C THR A 459 13.34 5.93 -12.95
N SER A 460 13.89 7.10 -12.68
CA SER A 460 13.59 8.34 -13.40
C SER A 460 13.91 8.29 -14.89
N ALA A 461 13.40 9.24 -15.65
CA ALA A 461 13.76 9.43 -17.06
C ALA A 461 15.27 9.65 -17.28
N ARG A 462 15.98 10.15 -16.25
CA ARG A 462 17.44 10.38 -16.26
C ARG A 462 18.25 9.18 -15.75
N GLY A 463 17.59 8.09 -15.37
CA GLY A 463 18.24 6.87 -14.87
C GLY A 463 18.54 6.84 -13.37
N GLY A 464 18.33 7.95 -12.64
CA GLY A 464 18.42 7.94 -11.18
C GLY A 464 17.22 7.26 -10.53
N THR A 465 17.43 6.59 -9.40
CA THR A 465 16.42 5.79 -8.69
C THR A 465 15.77 6.60 -7.56
N PHE A 466 14.50 6.31 -7.28
CA PHE A 466 13.78 7.01 -6.23
C PHE A 466 12.73 6.15 -5.55
N PHE A 467 12.32 6.59 -4.36
CA PHE A 467 11.19 6.05 -3.62
C PHE A 467 10.34 7.17 -3.05
N MET A 468 9.03 7.12 -3.23
CA MET A 468 8.07 8.08 -2.68
C MET A 468 7.26 7.43 -1.58
N THR A 469 7.16 8.07 -0.42
CA THR A 469 6.45 7.51 0.74
C THR A 469 5.77 8.57 1.59
N GLN A 470 5.12 8.16 2.67
CA GLN A 470 4.43 9.05 3.60
C GLN A 470 5.40 9.88 4.44
N GLY A 471 5.02 11.12 4.74
CA GLY A 471 5.66 11.91 5.79
C GLY A 471 5.24 11.46 7.19
N GLY A 472 6.09 11.77 8.17
CA GLY A 472 5.89 11.46 9.58
C GLY A 472 6.77 12.32 10.49
N ASP A 473 6.99 11.85 11.71
CA ASP A 473 7.90 12.45 12.67
C ASP A 473 9.28 12.68 12.02
N PRO A 474 9.87 13.88 12.12
CA PRO A 474 11.16 14.17 11.49
C PRO A 474 12.30 13.26 11.96
N ARG A 475 12.25 12.74 13.20
CA ARG A 475 13.21 11.73 13.69
C ARG A 475 13.08 10.43 12.89
N ALA A 476 11.85 9.98 12.66
CA ALA A 476 11.57 8.76 11.90
C ALA A 476 11.99 8.93 10.44
N GLU A 477 11.65 10.04 9.79
CA GLU A 477 12.01 10.26 8.39
C GLU A 477 13.52 10.31 8.16
N ARG A 478 14.29 10.98 9.03
CA ARG A 478 15.76 10.97 8.93
C ARG A 478 16.33 9.56 9.06
N LEU A 479 15.79 8.78 9.99
CA LEU A 479 16.17 7.38 10.17
C LEU A 479 15.85 6.57 8.91
N ILE A 480 14.62 6.68 8.40
CA ILE A 480 14.15 5.93 7.24
C ILE A 480 14.89 6.33 5.97
N ALA A 481 15.11 7.62 5.74
CA ALA A 481 15.94 8.10 4.65
C ALA A 481 17.36 7.51 4.72
N ARG A 482 17.96 7.46 5.91
CA ARG A 482 19.28 6.83 6.09
C ARG A 482 19.30 5.35 5.74
N LEU A 483 18.27 4.60 6.16
CA LEU A 483 18.16 3.17 5.88
C LEU A 483 17.85 2.89 4.41
N LEU A 484 16.90 3.63 3.82
CA LEU A 484 16.48 3.47 2.44
C LEU A 484 17.53 3.97 1.45
N LEU A 485 18.33 4.99 1.77
CA LEU A 485 19.39 5.44 0.88
C LEU A 485 20.66 4.61 1.00
N ALA A 486 20.76 3.65 1.93
CA ALA A 486 21.95 2.83 2.14
C ALA A 486 22.41 2.16 0.82
N PRO A 487 23.73 2.05 0.52
CA PRO A 487 24.21 1.62 -0.80
C PRO A 487 23.58 0.31 -1.32
N GLU A 488 23.27 -0.63 -0.42
CA GLU A 488 22.65 -1.91 -0.74
C GLU A 488 21.24 -1.81 -1.33
N THR A 489 20.51 -0.71 -1.10
CA THR A 489 19.16 -0.50 -1.63
C THR A 489 19.18 -0.06 -3.08
N GLY A 490 20.24 0.63 -3.50
CA GLY A 490 20.36 1.23 -4.83
C GLY A 490 19.46 2.45 -5.04
N LEU A 491 18.98 3.11 -3.98
CA LEU A 491 18.21 4.35 -4.07
C LEU A 491 19.09 5.61 -4.05
N ASP A 492 18.83 6.54 -4.97
CA ASP A 492 19.45 7.87 -4.96
C ASP A 492 18.68 8.88 -4.11
N ARG A 493 17.35 8.79 -4.14
CA ARG A 493 16.42 9.75 -3.53
C ARG A 493 15.25 9.10 -2.82
N VAL A 494 14.83 9.70 -1.71
CA VAL A 494 13.59 9.36 -1.00
C VAL A 494 12.76 10.62 -0.80
N TYR A 495 11.50 10.56 -1.22
CA TYR A 495 10.52 11.62 -1.07
C TYR A 495 9.52 11.27 0.02
N PHE A 496 9.24 12.24 0.89
CA PHE A 496 8.25 12.13 1.95
C PHE A 496 7.13 13.13 1.67
N ALA A 497 5.90 12.63 1.61
CA ALA A 497 4.70 13.44 1.41
C ALA A 497 4.48 14.43 2.57
N PRO A 498 3.62 15.46 2.41
CA PRO A 498 3.26 16.36 3.50
C PRO A 498 2.66 15.60 4.69
N ARG A 499 3.17 15.84 5.91
CA ARG A 499 2.77 15.10 7.12
C ARG A 499 1.28 15.15 7.39
N LEU A 500 0.64 16.30 7.14
CA LEU A 500 -0.81 16.45 7.35
C LEU A 500 -1.58 15.49 6.44
N ALA A 501 -1.29 15.52 5.14
CA ALA A 501 -1.92 14.62 4.17
C ALA A 501 -1.59 13.16 4.48
N SER A 502 -0.36 12.87 4.93
CA SER A 502 0.06 11.53 5.36
C SER A 502 -0.73 10.99 6.55
N ARG A 503 -0.94 11.82 7.58
CA ARG A 503 -1.75 11.44 8.73
C ARG A 503 -3.19 11.15 8.32
N ASP A 504 -3.76 12.02 7.49
CA ASP A 504 -5.16 11.92 7.08
C ASP A 504 -5.38 10.71 6.14
N THR A 505 -4.44 10.38 5.26
CA THR A 505 -4.57 9.14 4.46
C THR A 505 -4.39 7.88 5.30
N LEU A 506 -3.42 7.85 6.23
CA LEU A 506 -3.23 6.70 7.12
C LEU A 506 -4.43 6.52 8.06
N TRP A 507 -5.11 7.62 8.41
CA TRP A 507 -6.39 7.60 9.10
C TRP A 507 -7.48 6.87 8.30
N GLU A 508 -7.37 6.87 6.98
CA GLU A 508 -8.24 6.15 6.06
C GLU A 508 -7.68 4.75 5.68
N LYS A 509 -6.60 4.29 6.33
CA LYS A 509 -5.97 2.95 6.19
C LYS A 509 -5.11 2.73 4.94
N GLY A 510 -4.86 3.76 4.13
CA GLY A 510 -3.98 3.63 2.97
C GLY A 510 -2.89 4.70 2.95
N ALA A 511 -1.86 4.46 2.15
CA ALA A 511 -0.75 5.39 1.98
C ALA A 511 -0.51 5.75 0.51
N VAL A 512 0.72 6.14 0.12
CA VAL A 512 0.94 6.72 -1.22
C VAL A 512 0.78 5.62 -2.25
N GLY A 513 1.30 4.43 -1.94
CA GLY A 513 1.14 3.24 -2.77
C GLY A 513 -0.33 2.88 -3.02
N CYS A 514 -1.16 2.90 -1.97
CA CYS A 514 -2.59 2.58 -2.14
C CYS A 514 -3.35 3.53 -3.10
N ARG A 515 -2.84 4.76 -3.29
CA ARG A 515 -3.55 5.81 -4.05
C ARG A 515 -3.11 5.92 -5.50
N VAL A 516 -1.99 5.31 -5.86
CA VAL A 516 -1.33 5.49 -7.14
C VAL A 516 -1.42 4.19 -7.96
N LYS A 517 -1.66 4.33 -9.27
CA LYS A 517 -1.31 3.28 -10.24
C LYS A 517 -0.48 3.82 -11.37
N VAL A 518 0.48 3.02 -11.83
CA VAL A 518 1.58 3.52 -12.67
C VAL A 518 1.54 2.89 -14.06
N GLU A 519 1.44 3.73 -15.09
CA GLU A 519 1.84 3.39 -16.46
C GLU A 519 3.35 3.61 -16.59
N GLY A 520 4.07 2.65 -17.17
CA GLY A 520 5.51 2.77 -17.31
C GLY A 520 6.13 1.67 -18.16
N ASP A 521 7.44 1.83 -18.37
CA ASP A 521 8.27 0.87 -19.08
C ASP A 521 9.15 0.11 -18.09
N VAL A 522 9.79 -0.97 -18.55
CA VAL A 522 10.83 -1.66 -17.78
C VAL A 522 12.21 -1.18 -18.19
N VAL A 523 13.06 -0.89 -17.21
CA VAL A 523 14.50 -0.67 -17.38
C VAL A 523 15.26 -1.96 -17.08
N SER A 524 16.13 -2.37 -18.00
CA SER A 524 16.88 -3.63 -17.90
C SER A 524 18.02 -3.59 -16.87
N ASN A 525 18.47 -2.41 -16.45
CA ASN A 525 19.55 -2.23 -15.46
C ASN A 525 19.32 -0.94 -14.66
N PRO A 526 18.59 -0.98 -13.54
CA PRO A 526 18.36 0.19 -12.70
C PRO A 526 19.56 0.60 -11.84
N THR A 527 20.61 -0.24 -11.73
CA THR A 527 21.78 0.00 -10.85
C THR A 527 23.07 0.21 -11.63
N ARG A 528 23.24 1.39 -12.23
CA ARG A 528 24.59 1.87 -12.58
C ARG A 528 25.20 2.65 -11.44
#